data_AF-A0A357NDQ9-F1
#
_entry.id   AF-A0A357NDQ9-F1
#
_cell.length_a   1.000
_cell.length_b   1.000
_cell.length_c   1.000
_cell.angle_alpha   90.00
_cell.angle_beta   90.00
_cell.angle_gamma   90.00
#
_symmetry.space_group_name_H-M   'P 1'
#
loop_
_entity.id
_entity.type
_entity.pdbx_description
1 polymer ?
#
loop_
_entity_poly.entity_id
_entity_poly.type
_entity_poly.pdbx_seq_one_letter_code
_entity_poly.pdbx_strand_id
1 'polypeptide(L)'
;MASTFAGLAIAARGLYASQTGLLVTGNNISNVNTAGYSRQVVNQSAASPAAVYAGKGVIGGGVQVNAVDRVRNIRLDEKYWQENTDLGEWQTKADAL
;
A
#
# COMPACT_ATOMS: atom_id res chain seq x y z
N MET A 1 -16.23 -15.50 27.98
CA MET A 1 -15.76 -14.25 28.62
C MET A 1 -15.25 -13.33 27.54
N ALA A 2 -15.73 -12.09 27.47
CA ALA A 2 -15.09 -11.05 26.65
C ALA A 2 -13.68 -10.81 27.20
N SER A 3 -12.67 -10.78 26.33
CA SER A 3 -11.29 -10.52 26.72
C SER A 3 -11.14 -9.08 27.22
N THR A 4 -10.70 -8.91 28.46
CA THR A 4 -10.38 -7.61 29.08
C THR A 4 -9.27 -6.85 28.35
N PHE A 5 -8.41 -7.54 27.59
CA PHE A 5 -7.32 -6.94 26.81
C PHE A 5 -7.69 -6.60 25.37
N ALA A 6 -8.91 -6.92 24.92
CA ALA A 6 -9.32 -6.67 23.53
C ALA A 6 -9.26 -5.18 23.17
N GLY A 7 -9.72 -4.28 24.06
CA GLY A 7 -9.66 -2.84 23.83
C GLY A 7 -8.23 -2.30 23.74
N LEU A 8 -7.32 -2.78 24.60
CA LEU A 8 -5.91 -2.39 24.58
C LEU A 8 -5.22 -2.88 23.30
N ALA A 9 -5.53 -4.09 22.84
CA ALA A 9 -5.01 -4.63 21.60
C ALA A 9 -5.48 -3.83 20.37
N ILE A 10 -6.74 -3.40 20.34
CA ILE A 10 -7.29 -2.54 19.29
C ILE A 10 -6.59 -1.17 19.29
N ALA A 11 -6.42 -0.56 20.47
CA ALA A 11 -5.73 0.72 20.61
C ALA A 11 -4.26 0.64 20.16
N ALA A 12 -3.55 -0.43 20.57
CA ALA A 12 -2.17 -0.67 20.14
C ALA A 12 -2.07 -0.83 18.62
N ARG A 13 -2.96 -1.63 18.00
CA ARG A 13 -3.02 -1.80 16.55
C ARG A 13 -3.27 -0.48 15.82
N GLY A 14 -4.19 0.35 16.32
CA GLY A 14 -4.43 1.69 15.78
C GLY A 14 -3.23 2.62 15.85
N LEU A 15 -2.50 2.58 16.98
CA LEU A 15 -1.27 3.35 17.15
C LEU A 15 -0.18 2.90 16.18
N TYR A 16 0.05 1.59 16.04
CA TYR A 16 1.02 1.05 15.09
C TYR A 16 0.68 1.42 13.64
N ALA A 17 -0.58 1.27 13.23
CA ALA A 17 -1.01 1.63 11.88
C ALA A 17 -0.81 3.13 11.60
N SER A 18 -1.11 3.99 12.59
CA SER A 18 -0.88 5.43 12.49
C SER A 18 0.61 5.76 12.39
N GLN A 19 1.45 5.10 13.19
CA GLN A 19 2.90 5.26 13.15
C GLN A 19 3.47 4.88 11.78
N THR A 20 3.03 3.75 11.20
CA THR A 20 3.42 3.37 9.84
C THR A 20 2.99 4.41 8.81
N GLY A 21 1.78 4.97 8.94
CA GLY A 21 1.29 6.07 8.11
C GLY A 21 2.20 7.30 8.15
N LEU A 22 2.65 7.68 9.35
CA LEU A 22 3.59 8.81 9.52
C LEU A 22 4.96 8.51 8.92
N LEU A 23 5.49 7.30 9.08
CA LEU A 23 6.78 6.91 8.51
C LEU A 23 6.77 6.98 6.97
N VAL A 24 5.71 6.46 6.33
CA VAL A 24 5.55 6.52 4.88
C VAL A 24 5.37 7.96 4.42
N THR A 25 4.63 8.78 5.16
CA THR A 25 4.48 10.21 4.87
C THR A 25 5.83 10.93 4.96
N GLY A 26 6.64 10.66 5.99
CA GLY A 26 7.99 11.20 6.11
C GLY A 26 8.89 10.78 4.96
N ASN A 27 8.85 9.51 4.57
CA ASN A 27 9.61 9.01 3.42
C ASN A 27 9.21 9.72 2.11
N ASN A 28 7.91 9.93 1.89
CA ASN A 28 7.41 10.65 0.73
C ASN A 28 7.91 12.10 0.70
N ILE A 29 7.86 12.80 1.83
CA ILE A 29 8.32 14.20 1.94
C ILE A 29 9.82 14.28 1.67
N SER A 30 10.62 13.41 2.28
CA SER A 30 12.08 13.41 2.11
C SER A 30 12.51 13.15 0.66
N ASN A 31 11.70 12.44 -0.12
CA ASN A 31 12.00 12.10 -1.51
C ASN A 31 11.24 12.95 -2.54
N VAL A 32 10.61 14.06 -2.12
CA VAL A 32 9.80 14.89 -3.02
C VAL A 32 10.59 15.42 -4.23
N ASN A 33 11.89 15.70 -4.05
CA ASN A 33 12.77 16.23 -5.10
C ASN A 33 13.65 15.15 -5.75
N THR A 34 13.44 13.87 -5.40
CA THR A 34 14.22 12.76 -5.96
C THR A 34 13.59 12.34 -7.29
N ALA A 35 14.30 12.58 -8.39
CA ALA A 35 13.84 12.17 -9.72
C ALA A 35 13.58 10.65 -9.77
N GLY A 36 12.44 10.25 -10.34
CA GLY A 36 12.02 8.84 -10.41
C GLY A 36 11.41 8.27 -9.13
N TYR A 37 11.31 9.04 -8.04
CA TYR A 37 10.57 8.61 -6.87
C TYR A 37 9.07 8.53 -7.18
N SER A 38 8.43 7.44 -6.77
CA SER A 38 6.98 7.27 -6.84
C SER A 38 6.45 7.15 -5.43
N ARG A 39 5.46 8.00 -5.13
CA ARG A 39 4.82 8.13 -3.82
C ARG A 39 4.29 6.80 -3.33
N GLN A 40 4.52 6.51 -2.06
CA GLN A 40 4.01 5.33 -1.37
C GLN A 40 2.76 5.67 -0.54
N VAL A 41 1.79 4.76 -0.48
CA VAL A 41 0.54 4.89 0.27
C VAL A 41 0.33 3.63 1.10
N VAL A 42 0.02 3.83 2.38
CA VAL A 42 -0.30 2.73 3.30
C VAL A 42 -1.72 2.25 3.05
N ASN A 43 -1.87 0.97 2.75
CA ASN A 43 -3.15 0.30 2.64
C ASN A 43 -3.52 -0.34 3.99
N GLN A 44 -4.63 0.10 4.57
CA GLN A 44 -5.11 -0.39 5.86
C GLN A 44 -6.48 -1.04 5.67
N SER A 45 -6.73 -2.14 6.37
CA SER A 45 -8.07 -2.75 6.45
C SER A 45 -8.46 -3.06 7.87
N ALA A 46 -9.75 -3.32 8.07
CA ALA A 46 -10.24 -3.90 9.30
C ALA A 46 -9.54 -5.24 9.55
N ALA A 47 -9.00 -5.41 10.75
CA ALA A 47 -8.48 -6.70 11.21
C ALA A 47 -9.66 -7.64 11.50
N SER A 48 -9.46 -8.94 11.26
CA SER A 48 -10.51 -9.95 11.41
C SER A 48 -11.20 -9.85 12.79
N PRO A 49 -12.54 -9.89 12.83
CA PRO A 49 -13.28 -9.75 14.08
C PRO A 49 -13.03 -10.97 14.98
N ALA A 50 -12.95 -10.71 16.29
CA ALA A 50 -12.90 -11.78 17.28
C ALA A 50 -14.33 -12.11 17.73
N ALA A 51 -14.67 -13.40 17.78
CA ALA A 51 -15.94 -13.85 18.31
C ALA A 51 -15.98 -13.59 19.83
N VAL A 52 -16.96 -12.80 20.27
CA VAL A 52 -17.15 -12.48 21.68
C VAL A 52 -18.37 -13.26 22.15
N TYR A 53 -18.10 -14.34 22.89
CA TYR A 53 -19.07 -15.34 23.38
C TYR A 53 -19.72 -16.18 22.28
N ALA A 54 -19.33 -17.45 22.17
CA ALA A 54 -20.10 -18.57 21.59
C ALA A 54 -21.23 -18.19 20.58
N GLY A 55 -20.90 -17.42 19.53
CA GLY A 55 -21.81 -17.03 18.45
C GLY A 55 -22.81 -15.89 18.72
N LYS A 56 -22.78 -15.18 19.86
CA LYS A 56 -23.77 -14.11 20.17
C LYS A 56 -23.31 -12.67 19.87
N GLY A 57 -22.09 -12.48 19.36
CA GLY A 57 -21.62 -11.18 18.89
C GLY A 57 -20.20 -11.23 18.34
N VAL A 58 -19.90 -10.33 17.39
CA VAL A 58 -18.54 -10.12 16.86
C VAL A 58 -18.06 -8.74 17.31
N ILE A 59 -16.82 -8.67 17.81
CA ILE A 59 -16.15 -7.39 18.09
C ILE A 59 -15.09 -7.18 17.01
N GLY A 60 -15.01 -5.96 16.47
CA GLY A 60 -14.01 -5.62 15.46
C GLY A 60 -12.59 -5.79 16.01
N GLY A 61 -11.69 -6.39 15.22
CA GLY A 61 -10.30 -6.65 15.63
C GLY A 61 -9.39 -5.42 15.61
N GLY A 62 -9.93 -4.23 15.34
CA GLY A 62 -9.18 -3.01 15.08
C GLY A 62 -8.75 -2.89 13.62
N VAL A 63 -7.58 -2.31 13.38
CA VAL A 63 -7.02 -2.06 12.05
C VAL A 63 -5.70 -2.81 11.87
N GLN A 64 -5.39 -3.18 10.63
CA GLN A 64 -4.11 -3.74 10.24
C GLN A 64 -3.59 -3.04 8.97
N VAL A 65 -2.27 -2.92 8.86
CA VAL A 65 -1.61 -2.48 7.63
C VAL A 65 -1.42 -3.71 6.75
N ASN A 66 -2.01 -3.70 5.56
CA ASN A 66 -1.89 -4.81 4.61
C ASN A 66 -0.63 -4.68 3.76
N ALA A 67 -0.39 -3.48 3.23
CA ALA A 67 0.70 -3.22 2.30
C ALA A 67 1.05 -1.73 2.28
N VAL A 68 2.21 -1.42 1.72
CA VAL A 68 2.61 -0.07 1.34
C VAL A 68 2.77 -0.06 -0.18
N ASP A 69 1.76 0.46 -0.87
CA ASP A 69 1.66 0.42 -2.32
C ASP A 69 2.24 1.68 -2.95
N ARG A 70 2.82 1.55 -4.14
CA ARG A 70 3.32 2.70 -4.90
C ARG A 70 2.21 3.24 -5.79
N VAL A 71 2.05 4.56 -5.77
CA VAL A 71 1.16 5.27 -6.66
C VAL A 71 1.87 5.46 -8.00
N ARG A 72 1.38 4.74 -9.01
CA ARG A 72 1.82 4.81 -10.41
C ARG A 72 0.60 4.89 -11.31
N ASN A 73 0.75 5.53 -12.47
CA ASN A 73 -0.29 5.54 -13.47
C ASN A 73 -0.05 4.41 -14.46
N ILE A 74 -0.77 3.30 -14.27
CA ILE A 74 -0.61 2.11 -15.10
C ILE A 74 -0.80 2.39 -16.59
N ARG A 75 -1.67 3.35 -16.95
CA ARG A 75 -1.97 3.67 -18.35
C ARG A 75 -0.86 4.48 -19.02
N LEU A 76 -0.13 5.28 -18.25
CA LEU A 76 1.10 5.92 -18.73
C LEU A 76 2.20 4.87 -18.92
N ASP A 77 2.30 3.90 -18.01
CA ASP A 77 3.29 2.82 -18.11
C ASP A 77 3.03 1.93 -19.34
N GLU A 78 1.77 1.54 -19.56
CA GLU A 78 1.36 0.77 -20.75
C GLU A 78 1.72 1.49 -22.06
N LYS A 79 1.42 2.79 -22.14
CA LYS A 79 1.77 3.60 -23.32
C LYS A 79 3.28 3.67 -23.51
N TYR A 80 4.03 3.92 -22.44
CA TYR A 80 5.49 3.98 -22.51
C TYR A 80 6.07 2.67 -23.04
N TRP A 81 5.58 1.52 -22.56
CA TRP A 81 6.04 0.22 -23.05
C TRP A 81 5.72 0.01 -24.52
N GLN A 82 4.52 0.37 -24.96
CA GLN A 82 4.12 0.26 -26.37
C GLN A 82 5.02 1.09 -27.29
N GLU A 83 5.19 2.38 -26.98
CA GLU A 83 6.04 3.28 -27.78
C GLU A 83 7.51 2.83 -27.77
N ASN A 84 7.98 2.27 -26.65
CA ASN A 84 9.35 1.75 -26.54
C ASN A 84 9.53 0.45 -27.35
N THR A 85 8.51 -0.40 -27.43
CA THR A 85 8.51 -1.57 -28.33
C THR A 85 8.55 -1.13 -29.79
N ASP A 86 7.69 -0.18 -30.18
CA ASP A 86 7.66 0.35 -31.54
C ASP A 86 9.01 0.98 -31.92
N LEU A 87 9.61 1.76 -31.02
CA LEU A 87 10.96 2.31 -31.21
C LEU A 87 12.00 1.22 -31.46
N GLY A 88 11.97 0.13 -30.68
CA GLY A 88 12.90 -1.00 -30.84
C GLY A 88 12.74 -1.70 -32.19
N GLU A 89 11.51 -1.83 -32.70
CA GLU A 89 11.28 -2.35 -34.05
C GLU A 89 11.89 -1.46 -35.12
N TRP A 90 11.71 -0.14 -35.02
CA TRP A 90 12.27 0.82 -35.98
C TRP A 90 13.80 0.83 -35.95
N GLN A 91 14.41 0.76 -34.77
CA GLN A 91 15.87 0.63 -34.62
C GLN A 91 16.39 -0.63 -35.30
N THR A 92 15.75 -1.78 -35.05
CA THR A 92 16.14 -3.05 -35.67
C THR A 92 16.03 -3.00 -37.21
N LYS A 93 14.98 -2.35 -37.74
CA LYS A 93 14.82 -2.16 -39.19
C LYS A 93 15.85 -1.21 -39.77
N ALA A 94 16.23 -0.16 -39.04
CA ALA A 94 17.25 0.80 -39.47
C ALA A 94 18.65 0.17 -39.47
N ASP A 95 18.98 -0.66 -38.47
CA ASP A 95 20.28 -1.36 -38.39
C ASP A 95 20.42 -2.48 -39.43
N ALA A 96 19.31 -2.99 -39.96
CA ALA A 96 19.28 -4.03 -41.00
C ALA A 96 19.43 -3.48 -42.43
N LEU A 97 19.45 -2.15 -42.60
CA LEU A 97 19.65 -1.43 -43.87
C LEU A 97 21.10 -0.94 -44.00
#